data_AF-A0A961KZ61-F1
#
_entry.id   AF-A0A961KZ61-F1
#
_cell.length_a   1.000
_cell.length_b   1.000
_cell.length_c   1.000
_cell.angle_alpha   90.00
_cell.angle_beta   90.00
_cell.angle_gamma   90.00
#
_symmetry.space_group_name_H-M   'P 1'
#
loop_
_entity.id
_entity.type
_entity.pdbx_description
1 polymer ?
#
loop_
_entity_poly.entity_id
_entity_poly.type
_entity_poly.pdbx_seq_one_letter_code
_entity_poly.pdbx_strand_id
1 'polypeptide(L)'
;MTYRVENSWSPEPAPGGTLTVSLFNLSEAPLEGFTLSYTAITRVMPDAPAPENAVFLKRDANYHRFAPPEGLSVPPGGSWTFRAAGLNRAPLHRGDGVKSAYVTLASGDHIDAEVGDLMRGSDRPGEPPARLPEGRLEHPFALVPWPARLDLVPGDIPLALVPAEDTSAEDTAALAAAGALQCRLFPAARAAVSLAPQPGTRRIAFARDPALAPGAYRLNFAAAIRLESADAEGRRHGLVALVQLLHGATAQPETFRFPATGVIEDAPRYAWRGCHLDVCRHFWPAQDVRRFLDILGWYRLNIFHWHLTDDEGWRFEVPGLPSLTTIGATRGADGPLLPQLGDPAASRTQFYTTEELRALVAHAASLGIEVVPEIDIP
;
A
#
# COMPACT_ATOMS: atom_id res chain seq x y z
N MET A 1 -24.03 -15.31 -7.78
CA MET A 1 -23.08 -14.99 -8.86
C MET A 1 -23.84 -15.12 -10.17
N THR A 2 -24.01 -14.02 -10.90
CA THR A 2 -24.94 -13.96 -12.06
C THR A 2 -24.21 -14.03 -13.39
N TYR A 3 -23.02 -13.43 -13.46
CA TYR A 3 -22.20 -13.41 -14.67
C TYR A 3 -20.73 -13.64 -14.33
N ARG A 4 -20.00 -14.22 -15.29
CA ARG A 4 -18.57 -14.46 -15.18
C ARG A 4 -17.87 -14.10 -16.47
N VAL A 5 -16.74 -13.42 -16.38
CA VAL A 5 -15.87 -13.13 -17.52
C VAL A 5 -14.62 -13.98 -17.41
N GLU A 6 -14.35 -14.76 -18.44
CA GLU A 6 -13.07 -15.42 -18.66
C GLU A 6 -12.33 -14.69 -19.78
N ASN A 7 -11.00 -14.65 -19.70
CA ASN A 7 -10.20 -14.04 -20.73
C ASN A 7 -8.91 -14.80 -21.01
N SER A 8 -8.47 -14.73 -22.25
CA SER A 8 -7.20 -15.29 -22.68
C SER A 8 -6.51 -14.41 -23.69
N TRP A 9 -5.21 -14.59 -23.86
CA TRP A 9 -4.42 -13.84 -24.83
C TRP A 9 -3.61 -14.77 -25.73
N SER A 10 -3.53 -14.39 -27.00
CA SER A 10 -2.65 -15.00 -28.01
C SER A 10 -1.69 -13.96 -28.60
N PRO A 11 -0.45 -14.35 -28.96
CA PRO A 11 0.58 -13.41 -29.41
C PRO A 11 0.31 -12.74 -30.77
N GLU A 12 -0.55 -13.34 -31.60
CA GLU A 12 -0.84 -12.80 -32.93
C GLU A 12 -2.13 -11.97 -32.96
N PRO A 13 -2.17 -10.88 -33.75
CA PRO A 13 -1.06 -10.31 -34.51
C PRO A 13 -0.09 -9.54 -33.60
N ALA A 14 1.21 -9.68 -33.83
CA ALA A 14 2.23 -8.88 -33.14
C ALA A 14 2.09 -7.36 -33.44
N PRO A 15 2.56 -6.45 -32.55
CA PRO A 15 3.23 -6.71 -31.27
C PRO A 15 2.27 -6.86 -30.06
N GLY A 16 1.00 -6.49 -30.21
CA GLY A 16 0.02 -6.48 -29.11
C GLY A 16 -0.68 -7.81 -28.87
N GLY A 17 -0.85 -8.61 -29.93
CA GLY A 17 -1.63 -9.84 -29.89
C GLY A 17 -3.13 -9.61 -29.86
N THR A 18 -3.87 -10.65 -29.47
CA THR A 18 -5.33 -10.70 -29.44
C THR A 18 -5.82 -11.10 -28.06
N LEU A 19 -6.74 -10.33 -27.49
CA LEU A 19 -7.46 -10.65 -26.28
C LEU A 19 -8.78 -11.34 -26.66
N THR A 20 -9.00 -12.55 -26.16
CA THR A 20 -10.28 -13.26 -26.24
C THR A 20 -11.01 -13.09 -24.91
N VAL A 21 -12.27 -12.68 -24.96
CA VAL A 21 -13.11 -12.45 -23.77
C VAL A 21 -14.40 -13.24 -23.91
N SER A 22 -14.76 -13.97 -22.87
CA SER A 22 -15.96 -14.82 -22.80
C SER A 22 -16.81 -14.42 -21.59
N LEU A 23 -18.02 -13.90 -21.85
CA LEU A 23 -19.03 -13.63 -20.83
C LEU A 23 -19.96 -14.84 -20.70
N PHE A 24 -19.99 -15.46 -19.54
CA PHE A 24 -20.88 -16.55 -19.18
C PHE A 24 -22.11 -16.02 -18.46
N ASN A 25 -23.29 -16.47 -18.91
CA ASN A 25 -24.55 -16.23 -18.23
C ASN A 25 -24.80 -17.35 -17.22
N LEU A 26 -24.63 -17.04 -15.93
CA LEU A 26 -24.87 -17.97 -14.83
C LEU A 26 -26.22 -17.68 -14.13
N SER A 27 -27.02 -16.78 -14.70
CA SER A 27 -28.37 -16.48 -14.23
C SER A 27 -29.39 -17.51 -14.69
N GLU A 28 -30.62 -17.40 -14.20
CA GLU A 28 -31.74 -18.26 -14.58
C GLU A 28 -32.47 -17.80 -15.85
N ALA A 29 -32.17 -16.60 -16.37
CA ALA A 29 -32.85 -16.02 -17.53
C ALA A 29 -31.91 -15.81 -18.72
N PRO A 30 -32.41 -15.81 -19.98
CA PRO A 30 -31.63 -15.39 -21.12
C PRO A 30 -31.13 -13.95 -20.98
N LEU A 31 -29.89 -13.70 -21.41
CA LEU A 31 -29.27 -12.38 -21.41
C LEU A 31 -29.31 -11.79 -22.83
N GLU A 32 -30.04 -10.68 -22.99
CA GLU A 32 -30.35 -10.02 -24.27
C GLU A 32 -30.21 -8.50 -24.15
N GLY A 33 -29.94 -7.83 -25.27
CA GLY A 33 -29.89 -6.36 -25.34
C GLY A 33 -28.88 -5.72 -24.37
N PHE A 34 -27.80 -6.43 -24.07
CA PHE A 34 -26.86 -6.07 -23.02
C PHE A 34 -25.56 -5.47 -23.58
N THR A 35 -24.77 -4.84 -22.71
CA THR A 35 -23.37 -4.51 -23.00
C THR A 35 -22.45 -5.04 -21.91
N LEU A 36 -21.21 -5.38 -22.27
CA LEU A 36 -20.16 -5.72 -21.33
C LEU A 36 -19.20 -4.55 -21.19
N SER A 37 -19.01 -4.09 -19.97
CA SER A 37 -17.98 -3.12 -19.61
C SER A 37 -16.91 -3.79 -18.79
N TYR A 38 -15.65 -3.47 -19.04
CA TYR A 38 -14.54 -3.99 -18.24
C TYR A 38 -13.37 -3.01 -18.14
N THR A 39 -12.52 -3.22 -17.14
CA THR A 39 -11.23 -2.53 -17.02
C THR A 39 -10.08 -3.47 -17.32
N ALA A 40 -9.08 -3.00 -18.07
CA ALA A 40 -7.87 -3.76 -18.40
C ALA A 40 -6.69 -2.82 -18.67
N ILE A 41 -5.50 -3.19 -18.22
CA ILE A 41 -4.26 -2.42 -18.52
C ILE A 41 -3.63 -2.83 -19.86
N THR A 42 -4.01 -4.00 -20.37
CA THR A 42 -3.85 -4.38 -21.77
C THR A 42 -5.08 -3.90 -22.52
N ARG A 43 -4.92 -2.77 -23.22
CA ARG A 43 -6.01 -1.95 -23.76
C ARG A 43 -6.15 -2.18 -25.24
N VAL A 44 -7.38 -2.29 -25.72
CA VAL A 44 -7.70 -2.20 -27.14
C VAL A 44 -7.49 -0.75 -27.59
N MET A 45 -6.75 -0.52 -28.67
CA MET A 45 -6.45 0.83 -29.14
C MET A 45 -7.55 1.37 -30.08
N PRO A 46 -7.74 2.71 -30.21
CA PRO A 46 -8.83 3.26 -31.01
C PRO A 46 -8.68 2.99 -32.51
N ASP A 47 -7.45 2.80 -32.98
CA ASP A 47 -7.07 2.43 -34.33
C ASP A 47 -7.00 0.91 -34.54
N ALA A 48 -7.38 0.12 -33.54
CA ALA A 48 -7.42 -1.33 -33.65
C ALA A 48 -8.45 -1.80 -34.70
N PRO A 49 -8.23 -2.96 -35.33
CA PRO A 49 -9.24 -3.61 -36.15
C PRO A 49 -10.54 -3.82 -35.37
N ALA A 50 -11.66 -3.86 -36.10
CA ALA A 50 -12.95 -4.20 -35.50
C ALA A 50 -12.86 -5.57 -34.79
N PRO A 51 -13.42 -5.70 -33.57
CA PRO A 51 -13.38 -6.96 -32.86
C PRO A 51 -14.25 -8.02 -33.55
N GLU A 52 -13.83 -9.27 -33.47
CA GLU A 52 -14.62 -10.40 -33.97
C GLU A 52 -15.77 -10.71 -33.01
N ASN A 53 -16.98 -10.87 -33.53
CA ASN A 53 -18.19 -11.20 -32.76
C ASN A 53 -18.53 -10.18 -31.65
N ALA A 54 -18.17 -8.90 -31.83
CA ALA A 54 -18.55 -7.80 -30.95
C ALA A 54 -18.61 -6.48 -31.72
N VAL A 55 -19.23 -5.48 -31.11
CA VAL A 55 -19.12 -4.07 -31.49
C VAL A 55 -18.36 -3.34 -30.39
N PHE A 56 -17.24 -2.72 -30.74
CA PHE A 56 -16.52 -1.85 -29.81
C PHE A 56 -17.25 -0.51 -29.69
N LEU A 57 -17.66 -0.16 -28.48
CA LEU A 57 -18.50 1.01 -28.23
C LEU A 57 -17.70 2.19 -27.68
N LYS A 58 -16.87 1.94 -26.68
CA LYS A 58 -16.14 3.01 -25.98
C LYS A 58 -14.87 2.47 -25.36
N ARG A 59 -13.86 3.33 -25.29
CA ARG A 59 -12.75 3.20 -24.34
C ARG A 59 -12.47 4.54 -23.69
N ASP A 60 -12.12 4.47 -22.42
CA ASP A 60 -11.65 5.59 -21.62
C ASP A 60 -10.51 5.10 -20.72
N ALA A 61 -9.28 5.46 -21.05
CA ALA A 61 -8.08 4.88 -20.43
C ALA A 61 -8.13 3.34 -20.36
N ASN A 62 -8.30 2.75 -19.16
CA ASN A 62 -8.35 1.31 -18.93
C ASN A 62 -9.76 0.73 -19.09
N TYR A 63 -10.79 1.57 -19.12
CA TYR A 63 -12.19 1.18 -19.31
C TYR A 63 -12.49 0.86 -20.77
N HIS A 64 -13.21 -0.22 -21.02
CA HIS A 64 -13.70 -0.61 -22.33
C HIS A 64 -15.18 -1.03 -22.24
N ARG A 65 -15.93 -0.77 -23.31
CA ARG A 65 -17.32 -1.22 -23.44
C ARG A 65 -17.55 -1.85 -24.81
N PHE A 66 -18.18 -3.01 -24.82
CA PHE A 66 -18.54 -3.78 -26.00
C PHE A 66 -20.01 -4.17 -25.97
N ALA A 67 -20.63 -4.23 -27.15
CA ALA A 67 -21.92 -4.88 -27.36
C ALA A 67 -21.74 -6.20 -28.13
N PRO A 68 -22.60 -7.20 -27.90
CA PRO A 68 -22.71 -8.32 -28.81
C PRO A 68 -23.29 -7.89 -30.17
N PRO A 69 -23.23 -8.75 -31.21
CA PRO A 69 -24.00 -8.54 -32.42
C PRO A 69 -25.50 -8.37 -32.13
N GLU A 70 -26.18 -7.60 -32.96
CA GLU A 70 -27.61 -7.35 -32.81
C GLU A 70 -28.42 -8.67 -32.80
N GLY A 71 -29.37 -8.77 -31.86
CA GLY A 71 -30.22 -9.96 -31.70
C GLY A 71 -29.56 -11.16 -31.00
N LEU A 72 -28.30 -11.05 -30.55
CA LEU A 72 -27.67 -12.11 -29.76
C LEU A 72 -28.42 -12.31 -28.43
N SER A 73 -28.76 -13.57 -28.12
CA SER A 73 -29.28 -14.01 -26.82
C SER A 73 -28.34 -15.06 -26.24
N VAL A 74 -27.93 -14.88 -24.97
CA VAL A 74 -27.09 -15.84 -24.24
C VAL A 74 -27.97 -16.60 -23.25
N PRO A 75 -28.28 -17.90 -23.48
CA PRO A 75 -29.13 -18.65 -22.58
C PRO A 75 -28.45 -18.90 -21.22
N PRO A 76 -29.21 -19.26 -20.17
CA PRO A 76 -28.64 -19.77 -18.92
C PRO A 76 -27.60 -20.87 -19.16
N GLY A 77 -26.42 -20.74 -18.55
CA GLY A 77 -25.27 -21.62 -18.75
C GLY A 77 -24.51 -21.41 -20.06
N GLY A 78 -25.01 -20.55 -20.95
CA GLY A 78 -24.36 -20.18 -22.21
C GLY A 78 -23.26 -19.13 -22.04
N SER A 79 -22.56 -18.83 -23.13
CA SER A 79 -21.59 -17.74 -23.17
C SER A 79 -21.59 -16.98 -24.49
N TRP A 80 -21.18 -15.72 -24.42
CA TRP A 80 -20.81 -14.90 -25.57
C TRP A 80 -19.30 -14.67 -25.55
N THR A 81 -18.63 -15.03 -26.64
CA THR A 81 -17.17 -14.89 -26.78
C THR A 81 -16.83 -13.98 -27.95
N PHE A 82 -15.92 -13.03 -27.74
CA PHE A 82 -15.40 -12.14 -28.77
C PHE A 82 -13.88 -12.01 -28.71
N ARG A 83 -13.27 -11.50 -29.78
CA ARG A 83 -11.83 -11.31 -29.90
C ARG A 83 -11.50 -9.88 -30.30
N ALA A 84 -10.55 -9.27 -29.62
CA ALA A 84 -10.07 -7.93 -29.92
C ALA A 84 -8.55 -7.93 -30.09
N ALA A 85 -8.09 -7.56 -31.28
CA ALA A 85 -6.68 -7.35 -31.60
C ALA A 85 -6.29 -5.88 -31.40
N GLY A 86 -5.07 -5.49 -31.80
CA GLY A 86 -4.62 -4.10 -31.73
C GLY A 86 -4.43 -3.61 -30.29
N LEU A 87 -3.90 -4.47 -29.43
CA LEU A 87 -3.63 -4.14 -28.03
C LEU A 87 -2.43 -3.20 -27.91
N ASN A 88 -2.43 -2.31 -26.92
CA ASN A 88 -1.32 -1.37 -26.66
C ASN A 88 0.02 -2.06 -26.33
N ARG A 89 -0.04 -3.29 -25.81
CA ARG A 89 1.12 -4.13 -25.47
C ARG A 89 0.69 -5.58 -25.31
N ALA A 90 1.65 -6.49 -25.29
CA ALA A 90 1.43 -7.84 -24.78
C ALA A 90 1.28 -7.83 -23.23
N PRO A 91 0.42 -8.68 -22.67
CA PRO A 91 0.33 -8.89 -21.22
C PRO A 91 1.52 -9.72 -20.71
N LEU A 92 2.03 -9.34 -19.54
CA LEU A 92 3.15 -10.01 -18.86
C LEU A 92 2.70 -10.78 -17.61
N HIS A 93 1.58 -10.38 -17.02
CA HIS A 93 1.04 -10.97 -15.80
C HIS A 93 -0.44 -11.36 -15.95
N ARG A 94 -0.92 -12.28 -15.10
CA ARG A 94 -2.32 -12.71 -15.07
C ARG A 94 -3.33 -11.56 -14.85
N GLY A 95 -2.89 -10.49 -14.18
CA GLY A 95 -3.70 -9.31 -13.92
C GLY A 95 -3.65 -8.25 -15.03
N ASP A 96 -2.93 -8.51 -16.12
CA ASP A 96 -2.78 -7.53 -17.20
C ASP A 96 -3.99 -7.50 -18.15
N GLY A 97 -4.82 -8.54 -18.13
CA GLY A 97 -6.05 -8.64 -18.91
C GLY A 97 -7.22 -7.88 -18.25
N VAL A 98 -8.42 -8.44 -18.41
CA VAL A 98 -9.64 -7.99 -17.75
C VAL A 98 -9.43 -8.10 -16.23
N LYS A 99 -9.68 -7.02 -15.50
CA LYS A 99 -9.46 -6.90 -14.05
C LYS A 99 -10.76 -6.75 -13.26
N SER A 100 -11.70 -5.98 -13.78
CA SER A 100 -13.09 -5.93 -13.31
C SER A 100 -14.01 -5.86 -14.51
N ALA A 101 -15.25 -6.34 -14.35
CA ALA A 101 -16.25 -6.28 -15.40
C ALA A 101 -17.66 -6.16 -14.81
N TYR A 102 -18.56 -5.58 -15.59
CA TYR A 102 -19.99 -5.58 -15.29
C TYR A 102 -20.80 -5.61 -16.58
N VAL A 103 -21.99 -6.19 -16.47
CA VAL A 103 -22.98 -6.24 -17.55
C VAL A 103 -23.97 -5.11 -17.34
N THR A 104 -24.25 -4.34 -18.39
CA THR A 104 -25.41 -3.43 -18.40
C THR A 104 -26.54 -4.12 -19.14
N LEU A 105 -27.65 -4.36 -18.44
CA LEU A 105 -28.83 -5.00 -19.00
C LEU A 105 -29.62 -4.03 -19.90
N ALA A 106 -30.55 -4.57 -20.68
CA ALA A 106 -31.48 -3.77 -21.48
C ALA A 106 -32.35 -2.81 -20.62
N SER A 107 -32.57 -3.13 -19.35
CA SER A 107 -33.24 -2.24 -18.38
C SER A 107 -32.41 -1.00 -18.02
N GLY A 108 -31.10 -1.03 -18.29
CA GLY A 108 -30.13 -0.05 -17.81
C GLY A 108 -29.41 -0.48 -16.53
N ASP A 109 -29.86 -1.55 -15.86
CA ASP A 109 -29.25 -1.99 -14.60
C ASP A 109 -27.82 -2.53 -14.83
N HIS A 110 -26.94 -2.25 -13.87
CA HIS A 110 -25.56 -2.74 -13.87
C HIS A 110 -25.37 -3.87 -12.88
N ILE A 111 -24.84 -5.00 -13.35
CA ILE A 111 -24.55 -6.19 -12.55
C ILE A 111 -23.08 -6.53 -12.70
N ASP A 112 -22.33 -6.48 -11.58
CA ASP A 112 -20.93 -6.89 -11.55
C ASP A 112 -20.79 -8.35 -12.00
N ALA A 113 -19.76 -8.61 -12.81
CA ALA A 113 -19.37 -9.94 -13.25
C ALA A 113 -18.05 -10.32 -12.57
N GLU A 114 -17.95 -11.55 -12.06
CA GLU A 114 -16.66 -12.03 -11.57
C GLU A 114 -15.70 -12.24 -12.74
N VAL A 115 -14.41 -12.03 -12.52
CA VAL A 115 -13.40 -12.08 -13.57
C VAL A 115 -12.36 -13.15 -13.23
N GLY A 116 -12.10 -14.05 -14.19
CA GLY A 116 -11.04 -15.03 -14.12
C GLY A 116 -9.65 -14.44 -14.38
N ASP A 117 -8.61 -15.22 -14.11
CA ASP A 117 -7.24 -14.84 -14.45
C ASP A 117 -7.04 -14.84 -15.97
N LEU A 118 -6.21 -13.92 -16.47
CA LEU A 118 -5.80 -13.95 -17.86
C LEU A 118 -5.03 -15.24 -18.16
N MET A 119 -5.60 -16.06 -19.05
CA MET A 119 -4.97 -17.28 -19.54
C MET A 119 -4.08 -17.01 -20.75
N ARG A 120 -2.91 -17.66 -20.82
CA ARG A 120 -2.00 -17.58 -21.97
C ARG A 120 -1.83 -18.95 -22.60
N GLY A 121 -2.57 -19.22 -23.68
CA GLY A 121 -2.48 -20.48 -24.42
C GLY A 121 -2.60 -21.73 -23.54
N SER A 122 -1.96 -22.81 -23.97
CA SER A 122 -1.94 -24.11 -23.28
C SER A 122 -0.72 -24.32 -22.38
N ASP A 123 0.19 -23.35 -22.31
CA ASP A 123 1.47 -23.54 -21.65
C ASP A 123 1.32 -23.30 -20.14
N ARG A 124 1.64 -24.32 -19.35
CA ARG A 124 1.80 -24.12 -17.90
C ARG A 124 2.96 -23.14 -17.68
N PRO A 125 2.79 -22.10 -16.86
CA PRO A 125 3.92 -21.25 -16.50
C PRO A 125 5.00 -22.11 -15.84
N GLY A 126 6.26 -21.92 -16.26
CA GLY A 126 7.39 -22.52 -15.56
C GLY A 126 7.46 -22.02 -14.13
N GLU A 127 7.95 -22.86 -13.21
CA GLU A 127 8.19 -22.41 -11.84
C GLU A 127 9.18 -21.23 -11.86
N PRO A 128 8.88 -20.13 -11.15
CA PRO A 128 9.82 -19.02 -11.07
C PRO A 128 11.10 -19.51 -10.40
N PRO A 129 12.29 -19.13 -10.92
CA PRO A 129 13.55 -19.48 -10.27
C PRO A 129 13.60 -18.87 -8.87
N ALA A 130 14.31 -19.52 -7.95
CA ALA A 130 14.59 -18.97 -6.62
C ALA A 130 15.28 -17.61 -6.78
N ARG A 131 14.64 -16.54 -6.28
CA ARG A 131 15.04 -15.16 -6.59
C ARG A 131 16.16 -14.61 -5.72
N LEU A 132 16.44 -15.23 -4.57
CA LEU A 132 17.45 -14.78 -3.61
C LEU A 132 18.18 -16.00 -3.01
N PRO A 133 19.49 -15.91 -2.75
CA PRO A 133 20.17 -16.90 -1.92
C PRO A 133 19.55 -16.92 -0.51
N GLU A 134 19.70 -18.02 0.22
CA GLU A 134 19.32 -18.05 1.63
C GLU A 134 20.06 -16.94 2.38
N GLY A 135 19.31 -16.11 3.10
CA GLY A 135 19.88 -15.03 3.90
C GLY A 135 20.74 -15.59 5.02
N ARG A 136 21.91 -14.99 5.27
CA ARG A 136 22.76 -15.33 6.41
C ARG A 136 22.61 -14.26 7.50
N LEU A 137 22.38 -14.69 8.73
CA LEU A 137 22.38 -13.80 9.89
C LEU A 137 23.78 -13.76 10.50
N GLU A 138 24.49 -12.64 10.35
CA GLU A 138 25.82 -12.45 10.96
C GLU A 138 25.75 -11.90 12.38
N HIS A 139 24.66 -11.20 12.70
CA HIS A 139 24.43 -10.56 13.99
C HIS A 139 23.03 -10.92 14.52
N PRO A 140 22.89 -11.34 15.79
CA PRO A 140 21.61 -11.77 16.35
C PRO A 140 20.74 -10.59 16.80
N PHE A 141 20.63 -9.52 15.98
CA PHE A 141 19.90 -8.30 16.34
C PHE A 141 18.85 -7.95 15.29
N ALA A 142 17.62 -7.71 15.73
CA ALA A 142 16.51 -7.30 14.88
C ALA A 142 16.48 -5.77 14.74
N LEU A 143 17.15 -5.25 13.73
CA LEU A 143 17.23 -3.82 13.45
C LEU A 143 17.04 -3.54 11.95
N VAL A 144 16.12 -2.64 11.62
CA VAL A 144 15.93 -2.13 10.26
C VAL A 144 15.47 -0.67 10.32
N PRO A 145 16.19 0.30 9.71
CA PRO A 145 17.41 0.12 8.94
C PRO A 145 18.61 -0.27 9.80
N TRP A 146 19.61 -0.91 9.18
CA TRP A 146 20.87 -1.26 9.82
C TRP A 146 21.69 0.02 10.12
N PRO A 147 22.22 0.18 11.34
CA PRO A 147 22.93 1.40 11.71
C PRO A 147 24.30 1.52 11.03
N ALA A 148 24.81 2.75 10.92
CA ALA A 148 26.11 3.05 10.32
C ALA A 148 27.27 2.34 11.04
N ARG A 149 27.22 2.26 12.37
CA ARG A 149 28.17 1.50 13.18
C ARG A 149 27.47 0.74 14.29
N LEU A 150 27.83 -0.53 14.42
CA LEU A 150 27.33 -1.44 15.44
C LEU A 150 28.49 -2.29 15.96
N ASP A 151 28.71 -2.22 17.28
CA ASP A 151 29.63 -3.08 18.00
C ASP A 151 28.93 -3.52 19.28
N LEU A 152 28.28 -4.69 19.25
CA LEU A 152 27.38 -5.14 20.30
C LEU A 152 27.66 -6.57 20.69
N VAL A 153 27.56 -6.83 21.99
CA VAL A 153 27.60 -8.17 22.56
C VAL A 153 26.17 -8.60 22.90
N PRO A 154 25.69 -9.74 22.38
CA PRO A 154 24.33 -10.21 22.68
C PRO A 154 24.20 -10.59 24.16
N GLY A 155 22.99 -10.45 24.70
CA GLY A 155 22.65 -10.88 26.06
C GLY A 155 21.18 -11.20 26.24
N ASP A 156 20.77 -11.18 27.51
CA ASP A 156 19.41 -11.53 27.91
C ASP A 156 18.39 -10.48 27.48
N ILE A 157 17.16 -10.94 27.26
CA ILE A 157 16.05 -10.12 26.79
C ILE A 157 15.37 -9.48 28.01
N PRO A 158 15.43 -8.15 28.19
CA PRO A 158 14.76 -7.50 29.31
C PRO A 158 13.24 -7.63 29.20
N LEU A 159 12.52 -7.46 30.33
CA LEU A 159 11.06 -7.46 30.36
C LEU A 159 10.49 -6.27 29.58
N ALA A 160 11.02 -5.07 29.83
CA ALA A 160 10.66 -3.83 29.17
C ALA A 160 11.79 -2.80 29.33
N LEU A 161 11.76 -1.78 28.50
CA LEU A 161 12.54 -0.57 28.62
C LEU A 161 11.80 0.44 29.51
N VAL A 162 12.51 1.07 30.43
CA VAL A 162 11.96 2.04 31.39
C VAL A 162 12.83 3.29 31.46
N PRO A 163 12.27 4.47 31.77
CA PRO A 163 13.09 5.67 31.97
C PRO A 163 13.97 5.53 33.23
N ALA A 164 15.11 6.22 33.24
CA ALA A 164 15.88 6.44 34.46
C ALA A 164 15.13 7.37 35.44
N GLU A 165 15.49 7.37 36.72
CA GLU A 165 14.73 8.05 37.78
C GLU A 165 14.62 9.58 37.56
N ASP A 166 15.65 10.21 37.00
CA ASP A 166 15.70 11.65 36.74
C ASP A 166 15.38 12.03 35.27
N THR A 167 14.63 11.18 34.56
CA THR A 167 14.26 11.44 33.16
C THR A 167 13.30 12.62 33.04
N SER A 168 13.54 13.50 32.08
CA SER A 168 12.67 14.65 31.82
C SER A 168 11.26 14.23 31.37
N ALA A 169 10.27 15.13 31.53
CA ALA A 169 8.92 14.89 31.02
C ALA A 169 8.89 14.69 29.49
N GLU A 170 9.72 15.45 28.77
CA GLU A 170 9.84 15.35 27.32
C GLU A 170 10.38 13.99 26.88
N ASP A 171 11.46 13.52 27.52
CA ASP A 171 12.08 12.24 27.18
C ASP A 171 11.21 11.04 27.62
N THR A 172 10.51 11.18 28.74
CA THR A 172 9.50 10.21 29.18
C THR A 172 8.37 10.08 28.16
N ALA A 173 7.85 11.20 27.67
CA ALA A 173 6.83 11.21 26.62
C ALA A 173 7.35 10.63 25.30
N ALA A 174 8.60 10.92 24.92
CA ALA A 174 9.22 10.35 23.72
C ALA A 174 9.38 8.82 23.82
N LEU A 175 9.82 8.30 24.96
CA LEU A 175 9.90 6.86 25.21
C LEU A 175 8.52 6.20 25.15
N ALA A 176 7.51 6.80 25.80
CA ALA A 176 6.14 6.32 25.72
C ALA A 176 5.61 6.31 24.28
N ALA A 177 5.91 7.34 23.49
CA ALA A 177 5.50 7.43 22.09
C ALA A 177 6.11 6.33 21.22
N ALA A 178 7.39 6.00 21.41
CA ALA A 178 8.05 4.89 20.72
C ALA A 178 7.43 3.53 21.08
N GLY A 179 7.08 3.31 22.36
CA GLY A 179 6.33 2.14 22.80
C GLY A 179 4.92 2.08 22.19
N ALA A 180 4.20 3.21 22.17
CA ALA A 180 2.86 3.29 21.59
C ALA A 180 2.87 3.01 20.08
N LEU A 181 3.91 3.45 19.35
CA LEU A 181 4.12 3.10 17.95
C LEU A 181 4.22 1.58 17.76
N GLN A 182 5.03 0.90 18.58
CA GLN A 182 5.14 -0.56 18.56
C GLN A 182 3.81 -1.25 18.84
N CYS A 183 3.05 -0.79 19.83
CA CYS A 183 1.72 -1.34 20.14
C CYS A 183 0.74 -1.19 18.97
N ARG A 184 0.73 -0.05 18.25
CA ARG A 184 -0.15 0.13 17.08
C ARG A 184 0.22 -0.79 15.91
N LEU A 185 1.51 -1.02 15.70
CA LEU A 185 1.98 -1.89 14.61
C LEU A 185 1.80 -3.38 14.94
N PHE A 186 2.01 -3.75 16.20
CA PHE A 186 2.03 -5.13 16.68
C PHE A 186 1.13 -5.30 17.93
N PRO A 187 -0.20 -5.20 17.79
CA PRO A 187 -1.13 -5.15 18.93
C PRO A 187 -1.14 -6.42 19.79
N ALA A 188 -0.74 -7.56 19.24
CA ALA A 188 -0.62 -8.83 19.99
C ALA A 188 0.75 -9.02 20.66
N ALA A 189 1.73 -8.17 20.39
CA ALA A 189 3.07 -8.30 20.95
C ALA A 189 3.16 -7.70 22.36
N ARG A 190 4.08 -8.24 23.17
CA ARG A 190 4.41 -7.66 24.47
C ARG A 190 4.89 -6.22 24.31
N ALA A 191 4.37 -5.30 25.13
CA ALA A 191 4.79 -3.91 25.12
C ALA A 191 6.30 -3.81 25.45
N ALA A 192 7.05 -3.16 24.57
CA ALA A 192 8.49 -2.98 24.73
C ALA A 192 8.83 -1.95 25.84
N VAL A 193 7.89 -1.06 26.18
CA VAL A 193 8.11 0.07 27.08
C VAL A 193 7.16 -0.03 28.28
N SER A 194 7.69 0.24 29.48
CA SER A 194 6.92 0.50 30.70
C SER A 194 7.44 1.79 31.33
N LEU A 195 6.55 2.60 31.91
CA LEU A 195 6.98 3.79 32.66
C LEU A 195 7.26 3.48 34.14
N ALA A 196 6.83 2.31 34.62
CA ALA A 196 7.11 1.85 35.97
C ALA A 196 8.18 0.75 35.94
N PRO A 197 9.29 0.90 36.70
CA PRO A 197 10.33 -0.12 36.79
C PRO A 197 9.82 -1.38 37.50
N GLN A 198 10.27 -2.53 37.02
CA GLN A 198 10.02 -3.86 37.60
C GLN A 198 11.32 -4.68 37.57
N PRO A 199 11.45 -5.74 38.40
CA PRO A 199 12.56 -6.68 38.25
C PRO A 199 12.67 -7.19 36.80
N GLY A 200 13.88 -7.17 36.24
CA GLY A 200 14.14 -7.56 34.85
C GLY A 200 13.89 -6.47 33.79
N THR A 201 13.47 -5.27 34.18
CA THR A 201 13.43 -4.10 33.27
C THR A 201 14.81 -3.48 33.07
N ARG A 202 14.99 -2.78 31.94
CA ARG A 202 16.24 -2.09 31.61
C ARG A 202 16.05 -0.58 31.48
N ARG A 203 16.84 0.18 32.23
CA ARG A 203 16.75 1.64 32.29
C ARG A 203 17.38 2.31 31.07
N ILE A 204 16.76 3.39 30.60
CA ILE A 204 17.27 4.30 29.58
C ILE A 204 17.57 5.65 30.24
N ALA A 205 18.81 6.10 30.15
CA ALA A 205 19.25 7.44 30.53
C ALA A 205 19.43 8.29 29.28
N PHE A 206 18.97 9.54 29.33
CA PHE A 206 19.03 10.47 28.21
C PHE A 206 20.16 11.47 28.41
N ALA A 207 20.87 11.81 27.34
CA ALA A 207 21.89 12.84 27.36
C ALA A 207 21.85 13.65 26.07
N ARG A 208 22.04 14.97 26.20
CA ARG A 208 22.20 15.84 25.04
C ARG A 208 23.68 15.91 24.67
N ASP A 209 23.98 15.65 23.40
CA ASP A 209 25.32 15.82 22.83
C ASP A 209 25.21 16.74 21.60
N PRO A 210 25.48 18.05 21.74
CA PRO A 210 25.41 19.01 20.64
C PRO A 210 26.41 18.76 19.51
N ALA A 211 27.42 17.89 19.70
CA ALA A 211 28.38 17.56 18.66
C ALA A 211 27.84 16.52 17.65
N LEU A 212 26.73 15.85 17.97
CA LEU A 212 26.08 14.92 17.05
C LEU A 212 25.39 15.68 15.91
N ALA A 213 25.47 15.12 14.69
CA ALA A 213 24.78 15.66 13.53
C ALA A 213 23.25 15.60 13.70
N PRO A 214 22.47 16.41 12.95
CA PRO A 214 21.01 16.36 13.02
C PRO A 214 20.46 14.96 12.74
N GLY A 215 19.49 14.52 13.55
CA GLY A 215 18.91 13.18 13.45
C GLY A 215 19.83 12.03 13.85
N ALA A 216 21.08 12.29 14.25
CA ALA A 216 22.02 11.28 14.72
C ALA A 216 21.79 10.92 16.18
N TYR A 217 22.16 9.69 16.54
CA TYR A 217 22.10 9.21 17.91
C TYR A 217 23.24 8.25 18.21
N ARG A 218 23.55 8.14 19.51
CA ARG A 218 24.44 7.11 20.05
C ARG A 218 23.72 6.36 21.17
N LEU A 219 23.75 5.03 21.11
CA LEU A 219 23.29 4.15 22.18
C LEU A 219 24.50 3.46 22.81
N ASN A 220 24.76 3.73 24.08
CA ASN A 220 25.76 3.00 24.86
C ASN A 220 25.05 1.99 25.77
N PHE A 221 25.29 0.70 25.54
CA PHE A 221 24.72 -0.38 26.32
C PHE A 221 25.65 -0.71 27.49
N ALA A 222 25.21 -0.40 28.70
CA ALA A 222 25.83 -0.78 29.95
C ALA A 222 24.75 -1.21 30.96
N ALA A 223 24.98 -1.05 32.26
CA ALA A 223 23.97 -1.31 33.29
C ALA A 223 22.65 -0.55 33.04
N ALA A 224 22.77 0.74 32.68
CA ALA A 224 21.72 1.50 32.02
C ALA A 224 22.12 1.74 30.55
N ILE A 225 21.13 1.87 29.67
CA ILE A 225 21.35 2.25 28.28
C ILE A 225 21.40 3.78 28.23
N ARG A 226 22.49 4.35 27.73
CA ARG A 226 22.57 5.80 27.51
C ARG A 226 22.20 6.13 26.07
N LEU A 227 21.16 6.94 25.88
CA LEU A 227 20.77 7.50 24.58
C LEU A 227 21.24 8.95 24.49
N GLU A 228 22.18 9.19 23.59
CA GLU A 228 22.72 10.52 23.27
C GLU A 228 22.17 11.01 21.94
N SER A 229 21.76 12.28 21.89
CA SER A 229 21.28 12.95 20.66
C SER A 229 21.44 14.47 20.76
N ALA A 230 21.52 15.15 19.61
CA ALA A 230 21.55 16.62 19.57
C ALA A 230 20.14 17.24 19.55
N ASP A 231 19.17 16.52 18.98
CA ASP A 231 17.81 16.98 18.67
C ASP A 231 16.75 15.88 18.89
N ALA A 232 15.48 16.27 18.71
CA ALA A 232 14.34 15.37 18.89
C ALA A 232 14.25 14.25 17.83
N GLU A 233 14.80 14.47 16.63
CA GLU A 233 14.82 13.45 15.56
C GLU A 233 15.78 12.32 15.92
N GLY A 234 17.01 12.65 16.35
CA GLY A 234 17.99 11.69 16.82
C GLY A 234 17.49 10.90 18.03
N ARG A 235 16.89 11.58 19.01
CA ARG A 235 16.25 10.92 20.16
C ARG A 235 15.19 9.91 19.71
N ARG A 236 14.29 10.31 18.81
CA ARG A 236 13.24 9.42 18.28
C ARG A 236 13.84 8.22 17.53
N HIS A 237 14.84 8.44 16.68
CA HIS A 237 15.52 7.36 15.97
C HIS A 237 16.15 6.34 16.93
N GLY A 238 16.86 6.80 17.96
CA GLY A 238 17.45 5.92 18.97
C GLY A 238 16.41 5.14 19.77
N LEU A 239 15.29 5.78 20.13
CA LEU A 239 14.18 5.10 20.81
C LEU A 239 13.49 4.05 19.93
N VAL A 240 13.23 4.36 18.65
CA VAL A 240 12.68 3.38 17.69
C VAL A 240 13.62 2.20 17.52
N ALA A 241 14.93 2.42 17.42
CA ALA A 241 15.92 1.35 17.34
C ALA A 241 15.93 0.45 18.59
N LEU A 242 15.85 1.03 19.79
CA LEU A 242 15.75 0.26 21.03
C LEU A 242 14.48 -0.59 21.11
N VAL A 243 13.35 -0.01 20.69
CA VAL A 243 12.06 -0.70 20.67
C VAL A 243 12.05 -1.82 19.61
N GLN A 244 12.67 -1.60 18.44
CA GLN A 244 12.87 -2.64 17.42
C GLN A 244 13.70 -3.83 17.95
N LEU A 245 14.85 -3.54 18.56
CA LEU A 245 15.72 -4.56 19.15
C LEU A 245 14.96 -5.43 20.14
N LEU A 246 14.23 -4.81 21.06
CA LEU A 246 13.47 -5.54 22.06
C LEU A 246 12.29 -6.31 21.43
N HIS A 247 11.53 -5.66 20.55
CA HIS A 247 10.41 -6.30 19.87
C HIS A 247 10.87 -7.56 19.12
N GLY A 248 11.90 -7.46 18.30
CA GLY A 248 12.40 -8.61 17.54
C GLY A 248 12.99 -9.71 18.42
N ALA A 249 13.76 -9.35 19.45
CA ALA A 249 14.25 -10.32 20.45
C ALA A 249 13.09 -11.07 21.12
N THR A 250 12.00 -10.38 21.47
CA THR A 250 10.83 -11.03 22.09
C THR A 250 9.99 -11.85 21.12
N ALA A 251 9.89 -11.42 19.86
CA ALA A 251 9.08 -12.09 18.85
C ALA A 251 9.74 -13.36 18.31
N GLN A 252 11.08 -13.38 18.23
CA GLN A 252 11.86 -14.53 17.78
C GLN A 252 13.07 -14.76 18.70
N PRO A 253 12.84 -15.20 19.95
CA PRO A 253 13.89 -15.35 20.96
C PRO A 253 14.90 -16.46 20.64
N GLU A 254 14.62 -17.33 19.68
CA GLU A 254 15.61 -18.32 19.20
C GLU A 254 16.59 -17.73 18.18
N THR A 255 16.24 -16.60 17.55
CA THR A 255 17.00 -15.97 16.46
C THR A 255 17.67 -14.69 16.91
N PHE A 256 16.97 -13.86 17.68
CA PHE A 256 17.44 -12.54 18.07
C PHE A 256 17.71 -12.45 19.58
N ARG A 257 18.59 -11.54 19.95
CA ARG A 257 19.00 -11.20 21.31
C ARG A 257 18.88 -9.70 21.53
N PHE A 258 18.81 -9.30 22.79
CA PHE A 258 18.94 -7.89 23.15
C PHE A 258 20.40 -7.58 23.52
N PRO A 259 20.98 -6.42 23.18
CA PRO A 259 22.40 -6.17 23.42
C PRO A 259 22.70 -6.06 24.93
N ALA A 260 23.65 -6.83 25.46
CA ALA A 260 24.14 -6.69 26.83
C ALA A 260 25.06 -5.49 26.98
N THR A 261 26.04 -5.36 26.10
CA THR A 261 27.02 -4.26 26.10
C THR A 261 27.36 -3.81 24.69
N GLY A 262 28.04 -2.68 24.59
CA GLY A 262 28.57 -2.15 23.33
C GLY A 262 27.94 -0.82 22.92
N VAL A 263 28.09 -0.46 21.64
CA VAL A 263 27.67 0.83 21.12
C VAL A 263 26.99 0.71 19.75
N ILE A 264 25.93 1.51 19.57
CA ILE A 264 25.41 1.86 18.25
C ILE A 264 25.69 3.35 18.04
N GLU A 265 26.27 3.70 16.90
CA GLU A 265 26.37 5.08 16.41
C GLU A 265 25.71 5.14 15.05
N ASP A 266 24.71 6.01 14.91
CA ASP A 266 23.92 6.07 13.69
C ASP A 266 23.49 7.50 13.36
N ALA A 267 23.36 7.76 12.07
CA ALA A 267 22.89 9.02 11.52
C ALA A 267 22.22 8.76 10.16
N PRO A 268 21.18 9.52 9.80
CA PRO A 268 20.57 9.38 8.49
C PRO A 268 21.59 9.73 7.40
N ARG A 269 21.83 8.82 6.45
CA ARG A 269 22.65 9.10 5.27
C ARG A 269 22.09 10.24 4.40
N TYR A 270 20.77 10.35 4.34
CA TYR A 270 20.05 11.35 3.56
C TYR A 270 19.05 12.10 4.45
N ALA A 271 18.99 13.42 4.28
CA ALA A 271 18.01 14.25 4.96
C ALA A 271 16.57 13.96 4.50
N TRP A 272 16.39 13.67 3.21
CA TRP A 272 15.10 13.30 2.62
C TRP A 272 14.95 11.79 2.52
N ARG A 273 14.07 11.20 3.33
CA ARG A 273 13.78 9.75 3.35
C ARG A 273 12.28 9.57 3.17
N GLY A 274 11.86 9.67 1.91
CA GLY A 274 10.45 9.73 1.55
C GLY A 274 9.85 8.40 1.11
N CYS A 275 8.53 8.30 1.31
CA CYS A 275 7.70 7.30 0.65
C CYS A 275 6.51 8.00 -0.02
N HIS A 276 6.20 7.59 -1.25
CA HIS A 276 5.09 8.09 -2.04
C HIS A 276 3.90 7.13 -1.98
N LEU A 277 2.69 7.65 -1.74
CA LEU A 277 1.45 6.88 -1.79
C LEU A 277 0.43 7.56 -2.73
N ASP A 278 0.06 6.82 -3.76
CA ASP A 278 -1.05 7.14 -4.66
C ASP A 278 -2.37 6.65 -4.04
N VAL A 279 -3.25 7.61 -3.76
CA VAL A 279 -4.61 7.37 -3.25
C VAL A 279 -5.69 7.75 -4.28
N CYS A 280 -5.27 8.10 -5.50
CA CYS A 280 -6.13 8.53 -6.60
C CYS A 280 -6.54 7.34 -7.45
N ARG A 281 -5.60 6.49 -7.83
CA ARG A 281 -5.89 5.28 -8.62
C ARG A 281 -6.81 4.34 -7.83
N HIS A 282 -6.52 4.15 -6.54
CA HIS A 282 -7.39 3.50 -5.57
C HIS A 282 -7.41 4.26 -4.26
N PHE A 283 -8.60 4.50 -3.71
CA PHE A 283 -8.74 5.19 -2.45
C PHE A 283 -8.35 4.29 -1.26
N TRP A 284 -7.53 4.83 -0.37
CA TRP A 284 -7.17 4.20 0.90
C TRP A 284 -7.85 4.92 2.06
N PRO A 285 -8.70 4.25 2.86
CA PRO A 285 -9.31 4.85 4.05
C PRO A 285 -8.29 5.51 4.99
N ALA A 286 -8.71 6.55 5.71
CA ALA A 286 -7.83 7.33 6.60
C ALA A 286 -7.10 6.46 7.65
N GLN A 287 -7.76 5.41 8.15
CA GLN A 287 -7.14 4.45 9.09
C GLN A 287 -5.95 3.68 8.47
N ASP A 288 -6.03 3.37 7.17
CA ASP A 288 -4.99 2.63 6.47
C ASP A 288 -3.80 3.56 6.19
N VAL A 289 -4.07 4.83 5.84
CA VAL A 289 -3.03 5.87 5.73
C VAL A 289 -2.36 6.11 7.09
N ARG A 290 -3.12 6.14 8.19
CA ARG A 290 -2.56 6.25 9.55
C ARG A 290 -1.61 5.07 9.86
N ARG A 291 -2.03 3.85 9.54
CA ARG A 291 -1.19 2.65 9.70
C ARG A 291 0.05 2.72 8.81
N PHE A 292 -0.08 3.22 7.59
CA PHE A 292 1.04 3.43 6.68
C PHE A 292 2.07 4.41 7.27
N LEU A 293 1.63 5.54 7.81
CA LEU A 293 2.49 6.49 8.52
C LEU A 293 3.21 5.86 9.71
N ASP A 294 2.54 5.01 10.50
CA ASP A 294 3.19 4.26 11.58
C ASP A 294 4.31 3.36 11.04
N ILE A 295 4.09 2.68 9.91
CA ILE A 295 5.11 1.86 9.23
C ILE A 295 6.31 2.74 8.82
N LEU A 296 6.06 3.91 8.23
CA LEU A 296 7.13 4.86 7.85
C LEU A 296 7.96 5.29 9.07
N GLY A 297 7.28 5.63 10.18
CA GLY A 297 7.93 6.04 11.43
C GLY A 297 8.77 4.91 12.05
N TRP A 298 8.28 3.66 11.97
CA TRP A 298 9.03 2.48 12.41
C TRP A 298 10.33 2.29 11.64
N TYR A 299 10.33 2.58 10.34
CA TYR A 299 11.52 2.50 9.49
C TYR A 299 12.31 3.82 9.42
N ARG A 300 11.98 4.80 10.27
CA ARG A 300 12.69 6.09 10.39
C ARG A 300 12.70 6.91 9.08
N LEU A 301 11.66 6.74 8.26
CA LEU A 301 11.35 7.62 7.13
C LEU A 301 10.71 8.91 7.66
N ASN A 302 10.97 10.04 6.99
CA ASN A 302 10.58 11.36 7.48
C ASN A 302 9.78 12.18 6.48
N ILE A 303 9.56 11.70 5.26
CA ILE A 303 8.68 12.36 4.29
C ILE A 303 7.57 11.40 3.84
N PHE A 304 6.34 11.86 3.90
CA PHE A 304 5.20 11.22 3.27
C PHE A 304 4.75 12.07 2.08
N HIS A 305 5.10 11.63 0.88
CA HIS A 305 4.66 12.24 -0.36
C HIS A 305 3.27 11.69 -0.72
N TRP A 306 2.26 12.53 -0.64
CA TRP A 306 0.88 12.10 -0.72
C TRP A 306 0.24 12.56 -2.02
N HIS A 307 0.08 11.60 -2.94
CA HIS A 307 -0.46 11.84 -4.26
C HIS A 307 -1.99 11.82 -4.26
N LEU A 308 -2.56 13.03 -4.15
CA LEU A 308 -3.96 13.29 -3.80
C LEU A 308 -4.86 13.66 -4.98
N THR A 309 -4.29 13.87 -6.17
CA THR A 309 -5.04 14.16 -7.39
C THR A 309 -4.46 13.42 -8.59
N ASP A 310 -5.31 12.86 -9.44
CA ASP A 310 -4.94 12.33 -10.76
C ASP A 310 -6.18 12.25 -11.66
N ASP A 311 -6.03 11.74 -12.89
CA ASP A 311 -7.09 11.56 -13.89
C ASP A 311 -8.31 10.83 -13.30
N GLU A 312 -8.06 9.78 -12.49
CA GLU A 312 -9.12 8.94 -11.94
C GLU A 312 -9.66 9.43 -10.59
N GLY A 313 -9.17 10.52 -10.01
CA GLY A 313 -9.71 10.95 -8.74
C GLY A 313 -9.12 12.21 -8.11
N TRP A 314 -9.98 12.94 -7.43
CA TRP A 314 -9.64 14.05 -6.54
C TRP A 314 -9.98 13.71 -5.09
N ARG A 315 -8.99 13.74 -4.19
CA ARG A 315 -9.12 13.10 -2.86
C ARG A 315 -9.24 14.02 -1.67
N PHE A 316 -9.47 15.31 -1.84
CA PHE A 316 -9.65 16.21 -0.69
C PHE A 316 -10.58 17.38 -0.95
N GLU A 317 -11.15 17.96 0.11
CA GLU A 317 -12.00 19.13 -0.02
C GLU A 317 -11.19 20.40 -0.30
N VAL A 318 -11.67 21.24 -1.23
CA VAL A 318 -11.15 22.59 -1.43
C VAL A 318 -12.29 23.60 -1.21
N PRO A 319 -12.15 24.52 -0.22
CA PRO A 319 -13.14 25.56 0.00
C PRO A 319 -13.43 26.36 -1.28
N GLY A 320 -14.70 26.51 -1.62
CA GLY A 320 -15.14 27.21 -2.82
C GLY A 320 -15.17 26.37 -4.11
N LEU A 321 -14.66 25.13 -4.09
CA LEU A 321 -14.64 24.23 -5.25
C LEU A 321 -15.25 22.84 -4.92
N PRO A 322 -16.55 22.78 -4.53
CA PRO A 322 -17.18 21.52 -4.12
C PRO A 322 -17.26 20.48 -5.23
N SER A 323 -17.25 20.89 -6.50
CA SER A 323 -17.26 19.98 -7.66
C SER A 323 -16.06 19.03 -7.68
N LEU A 324 -14.92 19.43 -7.08
CA LEU A 324 -13.75 18.57 -7.02
C LEU A 324 -14.03 17.29 -6.23
N THR A 325 -14.82 17.33 -5.17
CA THR A 325 -15.19 16.14 -4.39
C THR A 325 -16.54 15.55 -4.75
N THR A 326 -17.51 16.35 -5.19
CA THR A 326 -18.84 15.82 -5.60
C THR A 326 -18.84 15.18 -6.98
N ILE A 327 -17.89 15.55 -7.84
CA ILE A 327 -17.70 14.98 -9.19
C ILE A 327 -16.37 14.24 -9.24
N GLY A 328 -15.27 14.94 -8.96
CA GLY A 328 -13.91 14.41 -9.12
C GLY A 328 -13.57 13.26 -8.18
N ALA A 329 -14.33 13.03 -7.11
CA ALA A 329 -14.13 11.89 -6.22
C ALA A 329 -15.10 10.73 -6.46
N THR A 330 -16.01 10.85 -7.45
CA THR A 330 -17.10 9.90 -7.69
C THR A 330 -16.86 9.09 -8.96
N ARG A 331 -16.60 7.79 -8.80
CA ARG A 331 -16.45 6.83 -9.91
C ARG A 331 -17.52 5.77 -9.90
N GLY A 332 -18.03 5.38 -11.06
CA GLY A 332 -19.02 4.32 -11.23
C GLY A 332 -19.59 4.26 -12.64
N ALA A 333 -20.38 3.24 -12.94
CA ALA A 333 -21.01 3.05 -14.24
C ALA A 333 -21.94 4.22 -14.62
N ASP A 334 -22.67 4.74 -13.62
CA ASP A 334 -23.51 5.94 -13.70
C ASP A 334 -22.83 7.17 -13.06
N GLY A 335 -21.56 7.04 -12.69
CA GLY A 335 -20.78 8.11 -12.09
C GLY A 335 -20.34 9.14 -13.12
N PRO A 336 -19.96 10.35 -12.69
CA PRO A 336 -19.40 11.34 -13.59
C PRO A 336 -18.04 10.90 -14.16
N LEU A 337 -17.28 10.10 -13.40
CA LEU A 337 -16.07 9.42 -13.85
C LEU A 337 -16.36 7.92 -14.00
N LEU A 338 -15.83 7.33 -15.08
CA LEU A 338 -16.01 5.92 -15.36
C LEU A 338 -15.19 5.04 -14.40
N PRO A 339 -15.60 3.77 -14.18
CA PRO A 339 -14.83 2.82 -13.39
C PRO A 339 -13.44 2.60 -14.00
N GLN A 340 -12.40 2.57 -13.16
CA GLN A 340 -11.03 2.33 -13.60
C GLN A 340 -10.34 1.26 -12.73
N LEU A 341 -9.35 0.58 -13.32
CA LEU A 341 -8.37 -0.24 -12.58
C LEU A 341 -8.92 -1.27 -11.58
N GLY A 342 -10.08 -1.87 -11.83
CA GLY A 342 -10.69 -2.86 -10.95
C GLY A 342 -11.88 -2.35 -10.12
N ASP A 343 -12.33 -1.12 -10.35
CA ASP A 343 -13.54 -0.60 -9.70
C ASP A 343 -14.79 -1.43 -10.06
N PRO A 344 -15.78 -1.48 -9.14
CA PRO A 344 -17.09 -2.07 -9.40
C PRO A 344 -17.97 -1.15 -10.25
N ALA A 345 -19.12 -1.65 -10.69
CA ALA A 345 -20.12 -0.84 -11.38
C ALA A 345 -20.74 0.24 -10.50
N ALA A 346 -20.98 -0.07 -9.22
CA ALA A 346 -21.66 0.82 -8.30
C ALA A 346 -20.86 2.12 -8.08
N SER A 347 -21.53 3.26 -8.22
CA SER A 347 -20.94 4.59 -8.00
C SER A 347 -20.52 4.80 -6.55
N ARG A 348 -19.29 5.28 -6.35
CA ARG A 348 -18.71 5.57 -5.03
C ARG A 348 -18.01 6.91 -5.03
N THR A 349 -18.34 7.74 -4.04
CA THR A 349 -17.66 9.01 -3.76
C THR A 349 -16.65 8.79 -2.64
N GLN A 350 -15.35 9.02 -2.90
CA GLN A 350 -14.28 8.72 -1.95
C GLN A 350 -13.21 9.83 -1.92
N PHE A 351 -13.12 10.54 -0.80
CA PHE A 351 -12.12 11.58 -0.54
C PHE A 351 -11.90 11.70 0.98
N TYR A 352 -10.83 12.40 1.39
CA TYR A 352 -10.58 12.76 2.78
C TYR A 352 -11.25 14.09 3.12
N THR A 353 -11.99 14.09 4.21
CA THR A 353 -12.51 15.32 4.80
C THR A 353 -11.36 16.19 5.35
N THR A 354 -11.62 17.48 5.50
CA THR A 354 -10.67 18.41 6.12
C THR A 354 -10.23 17.95 7.52
N GLU A 355 -11.12 17.34 8.29
CA GLU A 355 -10.81 16.81 9.63
C GLU A 355 -9.86 15.61 9.57
N GLU A 356 -10.11 14.66 8.67
CA GLU A 356 -9.24 13.50 8.47
C GLU A 356 -7.83 13.92 8.03
N LEU A 357 -7.72 14.88 7.11
CA LEU A 357 -6.43 15.41 6.68
C LEU A 357 -5.66 16.04 7.84
N ARG A 358 -6.33 16.88 8.64
CA ARG A 358 -5.70 17.48 9.83
C ARG A 358 -5.23 16.41 10.82
N ALA A 359 -6.05 15.39 11.06
CA ALA A 359 -5.73 14.30 11.95
C ALA A 359 -4.54 13.46 11.45
N LEU A 360 -4.43 13.25 10.13
CA LEU A 360 -3.33 12.51 9.51
C LEU A 360 -2.02 13.32 9.48
N VAL A 361 -2.09 14.61 9.18
CA VAL A 361 -0.92 15.52 9.24
C VAL A 361 -0.40 15.62 10.67
N ALA A 362 -1.29 15.77 11.67
CA ALA A 362 -0.88 15.76 13.07
C ALA A 362 -0.27 14.42 13.51
N HIS A 363 -0.82 13.31 13.02
CA HIS A 363 -0.27 11.98 13.28
C HIS A 363 1.13 11.82 12.67
N ALA A 364 1.32 12.20 11.40
CA ALA A 364 2.61 12.20 10.72
C ALA A 364 3.64 13.05 11.50
N ALA A 365 3.27 14.26 11.91
CA ALA A 365 4.14 15.14 12.69
C ALA A 365 4.57 14.51 14.02
N SER A 366 3.66 13.79 14.70
CA SER A 366 3.99 13.08 15.95
C SER A 366 5.06 11.98 15.76
N LEU A 367 5.19 11.46 14.54
CA LEU A 367 6.20 10.48 14.14
C LEU A 367 7.47 11.12 13.57
N GLY A 368 7.52 12.46 13.48
CA GLY A 368 8.59 13.18 12.80
C GLY A 368 8.54 13.08 11.28
N ILE A 369 7.35 12.89 10.73
CA ILE A 369 7.11 12.79 9.29
C ILE A 369 6.48 14.09 8.80
N GLU A 370 7.09 14.71 7.80
CA GLU A 370 6.53 15.81 7.03
C GLU A 370 5.62 15.27 5.92
N VAL A 371 4.45 15.87 5.77
CA VAL A 371 3.50 15.53 4.69
C VAL A 371 3.70 16.51 3.55
N VAL A 372 4.02 15.98 2.37
CA VAL A 372 4.14 16.73 1.13
C VAL A 372 2.92 16.37 0.28
N PRO A 373 1.89 17.24 0.20
CA PRO A 373 0.74 16.99 -0.66
C PRO A 373 1.11 17.26 -2.12
N GLU A 374 0.62 16.42 -3.02
CA GLU A 374 0.74 16.61 -4.46
C GLU A 374 -0.60 16.99 -5.06
N ILE A 375 -0.58 18.05 -5.86
CA ILE A 375 -1.64 18.41 -6.81
C ILE A 375 -0.98 18.32 -8.19
N ASP A 376 -1.30 17.27 -8.91
CA ASP A 376 -0.75 16.98 -10.24
C ASP A 376 -1.47 17.83 -11.29
N ILE A 377 -0.69 18.54 -12.09
CA ILE A 377 -1.13 19.54 -13.09
C ILE A 377 -0.16 19.48 -14.28
N PRO A 378 -0.54 19.90 -15.50
CA PRO A 378 -1.54 20.91 -15.87
C PRO A 378 -3.02 20.53 -15.70
#